data_AF-A0A848RBN6-F1
#
_entry.id   AF-A0A848RBN6-F1
#
_cell.length_a   1.000
_cell.length_b   1.000
_cell.length_c   1.000
_cell.angle_alpha   90.00
_cell.angle_beta   90.00
_cell.angle_gamma   90.00
#
_symmetry.space_group_name_H-M   'P 1'
#
loop_
_entity.id
_entity.type
_entity.pdbx_description
1 polymer ?
#
loop_
_entity_poly.entity_id
_entity_poly.type
_entity_poly.pdbx_seq_one_letter_code
_entity_poly.pdbx_strand_id
1 'polypeptide(L)' 'MCKFSRCRFKRCKFSRCRFKTCKFKKCRFKMCKFSRCRFKRCKFSRCRFKLCKFKKCKT' A
#
# COMPACT_ATOMS: atom_id res chain seq x y z
N MET A 1 -11.16 7.37 7.35
CA MET A 1 -11.07 6.29 6.34
C MET A 1 -10.38 6.84 5.09
N CYS A 2 -9.32 6.21 4.58
CA CYS A 2 -8.64 6.72 3.38
C CYS A 2 -9.10 5.97 2.12
N LYS A 3 -9.37 6.70 1.03
CA LYS A 3 -9.70 6.14 -0.28
C LYS A 3 -8.68 6.65 -1.31
N PHE A 4 -8.02 5.72 -1.99
CA PHE A 4 -7.06 6.02 -3.05
C PHE A 4 -7.56 5.37 -4.33
N SER A 5 -7.70 6.16 -5.39
CA SER A 5 -8.21 5.69 -6.69
C SER A 5 -7.28 6.13 -7.80
N ARG A 6 -6.84 5.19 -8.65
CA ARG A 6 -5.97 5.44 -9.82
C ARG A 6 -4.62 6.11 -9.49
N CYS A 7 -4.23 6.17 -8.21
CA CYS A 7 -2.95 6.76 -7.78
C CYS A 7 -1.74 5.95 -8.29
N ARG A 8 -0.62 6.65 -8.56
CA ARG A 8 0.65 6.05 -8.95
C ARG A 8 1.71 6.38 -7.91
N PHE A 9 2.18 5.37 -7.18
CA PHE A 9 3.27 5.48 -6.21
C PHE A 9 4.54 4.89 -6.83
N LYS A 10 5.60 5.68 -6.95
CA LYS A 10 6.88 5.25 -7.54
C LYS A 10 8.01 5.55 -6.58
N ARG A 11 8.81 4.52 -6.26
CA ARG A 11 9.98 4.61 -5.34
C ARG A 11 9.65 5.14 -3.94
N CYS A 12 8.38 5.08 -3.51
CA CYS A 12 7.96 5.53 -2.19
C CYS A 12 8.45 4.58 -1.07
N LYS A 13 8.76 5.15 0.11
CA LYS A 13 9.08 4.40 1.32
C LYS A 13 7.97 4.61 2.35
N PHE A 14 7.28 3.53 2.73
CA PHE A 14 6.30 3.50 3.80
C PHE A 14 6.92 2.75 4.98
N SER A 15 7.11 3.43 6.11
CA SER A 15 7.74 2.85 7.30
C SER A 15 6.84 3.05 8.50
N ARG A 16 6.56 1.97 9.24
CA ARG A 16 5.72 1.97 10.46
C ARG A 16 4.30 2.55 10.25
N CYS A 17 3.82 2.63 9.00
CA CYS A 17 2.50 3.18 8.69
C CYS A 17 1.38 2.26 9.18
N ARG A 18 0.30 2.84 9.71
CA ARG A 18 -0.91 2.12 10.13
C ARG A 18 -2.09 2.52 9.25
N PHE A 19 -2.41 1.68 8.27
CA PHE A 19 -3.60 1.84 7.44
C PHE A 19 -4.76 1.08 8.10
N LYS A 20 -5.83 1.79 8.46
CA LYS A 20 -7.04 1.22 9.05
C LYS A 20 -8.22 1.52 8.14
N THR A 21 -8.94 0.48 7.70
CA THR A 21 -10.15 0.60 6.87
C THR A 21 -9.94 1.39 5.56
N CYS A 22 -8.75 1.30 4.95
CA CYS A 22 -8.43 2.02 3.72
C CYS A 22 -8.85 1.23 2.46
N LYS A 23 -9.27 1.93 1.41
CA LYS A 23 -9.59 1.33 0.10
C LYS A 23 -8.65 1.87 -0.97
N PHE A 24 -7.96 0.99 -1.67
CA PHE A 24 -7.13 1.29 -2.83
C PHE A 24 -7.78 0.68 -4.07
N LYS A 25 -8.11 1.48 -5.09
CA LYS A 25 -8.78 1.04 -6.32
C LYS A 25 -7.95 1.46 -7.53
N LYS A 26 -7.59 0.50 -8.40
CA LYS A 26 -6.82 0.75 -9.62
C LYS A 26 -5.47 1.49 -9.37
N CYS A 27 -4.89 1.39 -8.18
CA CYS A 27 -3.61 2.04 -7.85
C CYS A 27 -2.42 1.23 -8.37
N ARG A 28 -1.32 1.91 -8.70
CA ARG A 28 -0.07 1.29 -9.14
C ARG A 28 1.06 1.66 -8.19
N PHE A 29 1.73 0.66 -7.64
CA PHE A 29 2.93 0.81 -6.81
C PHE A 29 4.12 0.23 -7.58
N LYS A 30 5.14 1.04 -7.85
CA LYS A 30 6.36 0.63 -8.55
C LYS A 30 7.57 0.93 -7.68
N MET A 31 8.42 -0.08 -7.43
CA MET A 31 9.66 0.07 -6.65
C MET A 31 9.45 0.65 -5.24
N CYS A 32 8.27 0.44 -4.64
CA CYS A 32 7.97 0.95 -3.32
C CYS A 32 8.48 -0.01 -2.22
N LYS A 33 8.85 0.54 -1.07
CA LYS A 33 9.28 -0.23 0.10
C LYS A 33 8.29 -0.02 1.25
N PHE A 34 7.73 -1.10 1.77
CA PHE A 34 6.87 -1.10 2.95
C PHE A 34 7.61 -1.82 4.08
N SER A 35 7.80 -1.16 5.22
CA SER A 35 8.54 -1.70 6.37
C SER A 35 7.73 -1.52 7.64
N ARG A 36 7.48 -2.59 8.38
CA ARG A 36 6.73 -2.57 9.66
C ARG A 36 5.34 -1.92 9.55
N CYS A 37 4.71 -1.96 8.38
CA CYS A 37 3.37 -1.38 8.16
C CYS A 37 2.25 -2.34 8.62
N ARG A 38 1.12 -1.78 9.03
CA ARG A 38 -0.10 -2.54 9.37
C ARG A 38 -1.26 -2.13 8.45
N PHE A 39 -2.01 -3.09 7.92
CA PHE A 39 -3.08 -2.89 6.95
C PHE A 39 -4.45 -3.40 7.43
N LYS A 40 -4.88 -3.02 8.63
CA LYS A 40 -6.10 -3.52 9.27
C LYS A 40 -7.35 -3.18 8.46
N ARG A 41 -8.10 -4.20 8.01
CA ARG A 41 -9.35 -4.06 7.24
C ARG A 41 -9.19 -3.24 5.94
N CYS A 42 -8.00 -3.27 5.33
CA CYS A 42 -7.77 -2.56 4.07
C CYS A 42 -8.18 -3.42 2.86
N LYS A 43 -8.67 -2.78 1.79
CA LYS A 43 -9.01 -3.45 0.52
C LYS A 43 -8.18 -2.89 -0.62
N PHE A 44 -7.58 -3.77 -1.43
CA PHE A 44 -6.82 -3.42 -2.63
C PHE A 44 -7.50 -4.04 -3.86
N SER A 45 -8.28 -3.25 -4.60
CA SER A 45 -9.02 -3.71 -5.78
C SER A 45 -8.33 -3.27 -7.06
N ARG A 46 -8.04 -4.21 -7.97
CA ARG A 46 -7.37 -3.98 -9.26
C ARG A 46 -6.07 -3.18 -9.13
N CYS A 47 -5.37 -3.31 -7.99
CA CYS A 47 -4.10 -2.64 -7.75
C CYS A 47 -2.94 -3.48 -8.28
N ARG A 48 -1.86 -2.83 -8.72
CA ARG A 48 -0.64 -3.51 -9.20
C ARG A 48 0.55 -3.11 -8.34
N PHE A 49 1.33 -4.09 -7.89
CA PHE A 49 2.56 -3.89 -7.16
C PHE A 49 3.72 -4.49 -7.97
N LYS A 50 4.57 -3.64 -8.56
CA LYS A 50 5.73 -4.04 -9.37
C LYS A 50 7.02 -3.71 -8.63
N LEU A 51 7.90 -4.69 -8.44
CA LEU A 51 9.20 -4.55 -7.76
C LEU A 51 9.07 -3.92 -6.35
N CYS A 52 7.95 -4.15 -5.67
CA CYS A 52 7.74 -3.63 -4.32
C CYS A 52 8.27 -4.62 -3.28
N LYS A 53 8.83 -4.10 -2.18
CA LYS A 53 9.32 -4.92 -1.06
C LYS A 53 8.45 -4.68 0.16
N PHE A 54 8.05 -5.75 0.83
CA PHE A 54 7.30 -5.72 2.09
C PHE A 54 8.11 -6.43 3.17
N LYS A 55 8.53 -5.71 4.20
CA LYS A 55 9.31 -6.25 5.32
C LYS A 55 8.56 -6.07 6.63
N LYS A 56 8.35 -7.15 7.39
CA LYS A 56 7.68 -7.14 8.71
C LYS A 56 6.31 -6.44 8.70
N CYS A 57 5.58 -6.51 7.59
CA CYS A 57 4.24 -5.92 7.49
C CYS A 57 3.16 -6.92 7.94
N LYS A 58 2.04 -6.44 8.48
CA LYS A 58 0.90 -7.26 8.90
C LYS A 58 -0.40 -6.73 8.28
N THR A 59 -1.31 -7.62 7.95
CA THR A 59 -2.67 -7.29 7.47
C THR A 59 -3.66 -7.19 8.61
#